data_AF-A0A962FFP3-F1
#
_entry.id   AF-A0A962FFP3-F1
#
_cell.length_a   1.000
_cell.length_b   1.000
_cell.length_c   1.000
_cell.angle_alpha   90.00
_cell.angle_beta   90.00
_cell.angle_gamma   90.00
#
_symmetry.space_group_name_H-M   'P 1'
#
loop_
_entity.id
_entity.type
_entity.pdbx_description
1 polymer ?
#
loop_
_entity_poly.entity_id
_entity_poly.type
_entity_poly.pdbx_seq_one_letter_code
_entity_poly.pdbx_strand_id
1 'polypeptide(L)'
;QMLGVRRFADVYHRQMRWAVIRRQNELPGFLVEPLGLSVFAALAAAFAAPLLGWSAPLTCLGALLFWFACETALAFARGWDVSVSAPAVMVARDAMMTAVWLRAWFTKRVVWAAEVYDAQQERGAAPAADAPDEKRNDA
;
A
#
# COMPACT_ATOMS: atom_id res chain seq x y z
N GLN A 1 13.63 14.77 -6.46
CA GLN A 1 13.54 15.42 -5.12
C GLN A 1 14.33 14.56 -4.13
N MET A 2 15.48 15.03 -3.62
CA MET A 2 16.10 14.37 -2.46
C MET A 2 15.15 14.52 -1.28
N LEU A 3 14.43 13.46 -0.96
CA LEU A 3 13.51 13.43 0.16
C LEU A 3 14.37 13.41 1.42
N GLY A 4 14.49 14.55 2.11
CA GLY A 4 15.16 14.61 3.41
C GLY A 4 14.58 13.59 4.40
N VAL A 5 15.22 13.45 5.57
CA VAL A 5 14.82 12.45 6.57
C VAL A 5 13.33 12.60 6.90
N ARG A 6 12.54 11.56 6.60
CA ARG A 6 11.10 11.51 6.90
C ARG A 6 10.87 10.72 8.16
N ARG A 7 9.94 11.21 8.99
CA ARG A 7 9.47 10.42 10.14
C ARG A 7 8.60 9.29 9.62
N PHE A 8 8.54 8.19 10.38
CA PHE A 8 7.65 7.07 10.08
C PHE A 8 6.20 7.52 9.88
N ALA A 9 5.73 8.48 10.70
CA ALA A 9 4.40 9.06 10.58
C ALA A 9 4.15 9.68 9.19
N ASP A 10 5.14 10.35 8.60
CA ASP A 10 5.00 10.97 7.27
C ASP A 10 4.82 9.90 6.17
N VAL A 11 5.54 8.79 6.32
CA VAL A 11 5.44 7.64 5.40
C VAL A 11 4.08 6.96 5.58
N TYR A 12 3.69 6.68 6.82
CA TYR A 12 2.41 6.07 7.14
C TYR A 12 1.23 6.91 6.66
N HIS A 13 1.21 8.21 6.95
CA HIS A 13 0.17 9.11 6.49
C HIS A 13 0.12 9.15 4.97
N ARG A 14 1.26 9.16 4.29
CA ARG A 14 1.30 9.07 2.82
C ARG A 14 0.63 7.80 2.31
N GLN A 15 0.95 6.64 2.86
CA GLN A 15 0.34 5.36 2.46
C GLN A 15 -1.17 5.35 2.73
N MET A 16 -1.61 5.91 3.86
CA MET A 16 -3.03 6.05 4.18
C MET A 16 -3.82 6.84 3.13
N ARG A 17 -3.25 7.91 2.56
CA ARG A 17 -3.95 8.68 1.52
C ARG A 17 -4.18 7.85 0.27
N TRP A 18 -3.13 7.16 -0.18
CA TRP A 18 -3.21 6.30 -1.36
C TRP A 18 -4.17 5.13 -1.15
N ALA A 19 -4.18 4.53 0.04
CA ALA A 19 -5.09 3.45 0.37
C ALA A 19 -6.56 3.90 0.34
N VAL A 20 -6.87 5.11 0.84
CA VAL A 20 -8.23 5.67 0.77
C VAL A 20 -8.65 5.95 -0.67
N ILE A 21 -7.75 6.50 -1.50
CA ILE A 21 -8.01 6.75 -2.93
C ILE A 21 -8.25 5.41 -3.67
N ARG A 22 -7.40 4.40 -3.47
CA ARG A 22 -7.56 3.08 -4.08
C ARG A 22 -8.87 2.42 -3.68
N ARG A 23 -9.24 2.45 -2.39
CA ARG A 23 -10.54 1.95 -1.93
C ARG A 23 -11.72 2.58 -2.67
N GLN A 24 -11.58 3.82 -3.13
CA GLN A 24 -12.66 4.56 -3.77
C GLN A 24 -12.72 4.39 -5.28
N ASN A 25 -11.57 4.47 -5.94
CA ASN A 25 -11.46 4.49 -7.39
C ASN A 25 -11.14 3.11 -7.99
N GLU A 26 -10.53 2.23 -7.19
CA GLU A 26 -10.02 0.93 -7.63
C GLU A 26 -10.29 -0.16 -6.57
N LEU A 27 -11.56 -0.29 -6.18
CA LEU A 27 -11.97 -1.22 -5.13
C LEU A 27 -11.51 -2.68 -5.36
N PRO A 28 -11.57 -3.23 -6.59
CA PRO A 28 -11.07 -4.60 -6.83
C PRO A 28 -9.60 -4.76 -6.49
N GLY A 29 -8.74 -3.80 -6.90
CA GLY A 29 -7.32 -3.80 -6.59
C GLY A 29 -7.05 -3.63 -5.09
N PHE A 30 -7.82 -2.76 -4.42
CA PHE A 30 -7.73 -2.56 -2.98
C PHE A 30 -8.09 -3.83 -2.18
N LEU A 31 -9.06 -4.63 -2.63
CA LEU A 31 -9.46 -5.88 -1.95
C LEU A 31 -8.35 -6.94 -1.98
N VAL A 32 -7.63 -7.03 -3.09
CA VAL A 32 -6.55 -8.03 -3.27
C VAL A 32 -5.19 -7.55 -2.79
N GLU A 33 -5.08 -6.30 -2.32
CA GLU A 33 -3.82 -5.68 -1.88
C GLU A 33 -3.06 -6.52 -0.83
N PRO A 34 -3.71 -7.13 0.19
CA PRO A 34 -3.02 -7.99 1.15
C PRO A 34 -2.39 -9.24 0.52
N LEU A 35 -2.95 -9.76 -0.58
CA LEU A 35 -2.43 -10.96 -1.24
C LEU A 35 -1.07 -10.72 -1.91
N GLY A 36 -0.72 -9.46 -2.18
CA GLY A 36 0.59 -9.07 -2.71
C GLY A 36 1.68 -8.91 -1.66
N LEU A 37 1.35 -9.07 -0.36
CA LEU A 37 2.32 -8.96 0.72
C LEU A 37 2.92 -10.34 1.05
N SER A 38 4.23 -10.36 1.32
CA SER A 38 4.98 -11.60 1.54
C SER A 38 4.46 -12.40 2.74
N VAL A 39 3.99 -11.70 3.78
CA VAL A 39 3.40 -12.32 4.97
C VAL A 39 2.14 -13.13 4.63
N PHE A 40 1.24 -12.60 3.81
CA PHE A 40 0.01 -13.31 3.45
C PHE A 40 0.29 -14.49 2.50
N ALA A 41 1.23 -14.32 1.56
CA ALA A 41 1.70 -15.42 0.72
C ALA A 41 2.30 -16.57 1.57
N ALA A 42 3.12 -16.24 2.56
CA ALA A 42 3.71 -17.22 3.46
C ALA A 42 2.68 -17.92 4.35
N LEU A 43 1.69 -17.20 4.88
CA LEU A 43 0.59 -17.78 5.64
C LEU A 43 -0.26 -18.71 4.78
N ALA A 44 -0.57 -18.34 3.54
CA ALA A 44 -1.29 -19.19 2.61
C ALA A 44 -0.51 -20.48 2.30
N ALA A 45 0.80 -20.36 2.08
CA ALA A 45 1.66 -21.52 1.86
C ALA A 45 1.73 -22.43 3.10
N ALA A 46 1.83 -21.86 4.30
CA ALA A 46 1.80 -22.60 5.56
C ALA A 46 0.48 -23.34 5.77
N PHE A 47 -0.64 -22.71 5.42
CA PHE A 47 -1.98 -23.30 5.51
C PHE A 47 -2.18 -24.45 4.52
N ALA A 48 -1.61 -24.35 3.31
CA ALA A 48 -1.68 -25.39 2.29
C ALA A 48 -0.69 -26.55 2.54
N ALA A 49 0.39 -26.32 3.27
CA ALA A 49 1.46 -27.31 3.48
C ALA A 49 0.99 -28.69 4.00
N PRO A 50 0.06 -28.80 4.97
CA PRO A 50 -0.41 -30.10 5.45
C PRO A 50 -1.12 -30.93 4.38
N LEU A 51 -1.72 -30.29 3.37
CA LEU A 51 -2.38 -30.98 2.25
C LEU A 51 -1.38 -31.73 1.36
N LEU A 52 -0.10 -31.33 1.40
CA LEU A 52 1.01 -31.95 0.68
C LEU A 52 1.89 -32.82 1.59
N GLY A 53 1.53 -32.99 2.86
CA GLY A 53 2.34 -33.69 3.85
C GLY A 53 3.61 -32.93 4.26
N TRP A 54 3.66 -31.61 4.01
CA TRP A 54 4.80 -30.76 4.35
C TRP A 54 4.61 -30.09 5.71
N SER A 55 5.73 -29.71 6.33
CA SER A 55 5.74 -28.95 7.58
C SER A 55 5.34 -27.49 7.33
N ALA A 56 4.19 -27.09 7.88
CA ALA A 56 3.69 -25.71 7.81
C ALA A 56 4.73 -24.62 8.16
N PRO A 57 5.50 -24.71 9.28
CA PRO A 57 6.50 -23.70 9.59
C PRO A 57 7.67 -23.67 8.59
N LEU A 58 8.08 -24.83 8.05
CA LEU A 58 9.14 -24.88 7.02
C LEU A 58 8.68 -24.27 5.70
N THR A 59 7.45 -24.56 5.28
CA THR A 59 6.88 -23.99 4.07
C THR A 59 6.66 -22.48 4.21
N CYS A 60 6.22 -22.01 5.39
CA CYS A 60 6.11 -20.58 5.70
C CYS A 60 7.45 -19.87 5.55
N LEU A 61 8.49 -20.40 6.21
CA LEU A 61 9.84 -19.82 6.16
C LEU A 61 10.41 -19.86 4.74
N GLY A 62 10.22 -20.96 4.01
CA GLY A 62 10.65 -21.09 2.63
C GLY A 62 9.99 -20.07 1.71
N ALA A 63 8.69 -19.82 1.87
CA ALA A 63 7.96 -18.81 1.10
C ALA A 63 8.47 -17.39 1.38
N LEU A 64 8.72 -17.03 2.65
CA LEU A 64 9.30 -15.74 3.02
C LEU A 64 10.70 -15.56 2.42
N LEU A 65 11.57 -16.57 2.55
CA LEU A 65 12.92 -16.53 2.01
C LEU A 65 12.92 -16.40 0.48
N PHE A 66 12.04 -17.12 -0.19
CA PHE A 66 11.89 -17.03 -1.64
C PHE A 66 11.46 -15.63 -2.06
N TRP A 67 10.44 -15.07 -1.40
CA TRP A 67 9.97 -13.72 -1.70
C TRP A 67 11.06 -12.67 -1.47
N PHE A 68 11.77 -12.77 -0.36
CA PHE A 68 12.86 -11.86 -0.02
C PHE A 68 14.04 -11.99 -0.98
N ALA A 69 14.35 -13.20 -1.44
CA ALA A 69 15.35 -13.41 -2.48
C ALA A 69 14.93 -12.76 -3.80
N CYS A 70 13.67 -12.87 -4.22
CA CYS A 70 13.17 -12.24 -5.44
C CYS A 70 13.23 -10.71 -5.38
N GLU A 71 12.79 -10.08 -4.29
CA GLU A 71 12.86 -8.63 -4.14
C GLU A 71 14.33 -8.15 -4.07
N THR A 72 15.19 -8.91 -3.40
CA THR A 72 16.63 -8.60 -3.32
C THR A 72 17.30 -8.73 -4.68
N ALA A 73 16.99 -9.78 -5.45
CA ALA A 73 17.49 -9.96 -6.81
C ALA A 73 17.00 -8.83 -7.74
N LEU A 74 15.76 -8.37 -7.58
CA LEU A 74 15.23 -7.23 -8.31
C LEU A 74 16.00 -5.94 -7.97
N ALA A 75 16.27 -5.70 -6.69
CA ALA A 75 17.06 -4.56 -6.25
C ALA A 75 18.47 -4.59 -6.86
N PHE A 76 19.14 -5.74 -6.82
CA PHE A 76 20.44 -5.92 -7.48
C PHE A 76 20.38 -5.70 -8.99
N ALA A 77 19.39 -6.26 -9.68
CA ALA A 77 19.21 -6.10 -11.12
C ALA A 77 18.96 -4.64 -11.53
N ARG A 78 18.43 -3.82 -10.62
CA ARG A 78 18.21 -2.38 -10.82
C ARG A 78 19.36 -1.50 -10.31
N GLY A 79 20.42 -2.10 -9.77
CA GLY A 79 21.55 -1.38 -9.19
C GLY A 79 21.16 -0.58 -7.94
N TRP A 80 20.14 -1.04 -7.20
CA TRP A 80 19.75 -0.42 -5.93
C TRP A 80 20.60 -0.96 -4.79
N ASP A 81 20.94 -0.09 -3.83
CA ASP A 81 21.70 -0.49 -2.65
C ASP A 81 20.89 -1.47 -1.78
N VAL A 82 21.41 -2.68 -1.63
CA VAL A 82 20.85 -3.69 -0.73
C VAL A 82 21.60 -3.61 0.59
N SER A 83 20.93 -3.12 1.62
CA SER A 83 21.45 -3.13 3.00
C SER A 83 21.25 -4.49 3.65
N VAL A 84 22.10 -4.85 4.61
CA VAL A 84 21.91 -6.02 5.50
C VAL A 84 20.61 -5.90 6.30
N SER A 85 20.12 -4.67 6.52
CA SER A 85 18.81 -4.42 7.15
C SER A 85 17.62 -4.66 6.23
N ALA A 86 17.82 -5.05 4.96
CA ALA A 86 16.74 -5.23 3.99
C ALA A 86 15.66 -6.20 4.49
N PRO A 87 15.96 -7.40 5.03
CA PRO A 87 14.91 -8.31 5.52
C PRO A 87 14.04 -7.68 6.62
N ALA A 88 14.65 -6.94 7.55
CA ALA A 88 13.91 -6.25 8.60
C ALA A 88 13.01 -5.14 8.04
N VAL A 89 13.50 -4.40 7.03
CA VAL A 89 12.73 -3.36 6.34
C VAL A 89 11.54 -3.96 5.58
N MET A 90 11.70 -5.13 4.97
CA MET A 90 10.62 -5.83 4.27
C MET A 90 9.50 -6.27 5.21
N VAL A 91 9.85 -6.83 6.37
CA VAL A 91 8.86 -7.18 7.40
C VAL A 91 8.16 -5.93 7.94
N ALA A 92 8.91 -4.86 8.23
CA ALA A 92 8.34 -3.59 8.69
C ALA A 92 7.41 -2.98 7.63
N ARG A 93 7.75 -3.08 6.34
CA ARG A 93 6.90 -2.67 5.21
C ARG A 93 5.60 -3.46 5.22
N ASP A 94 5.65 -4.79 5.31
CA ASP A 94 4.43 -5.62 5.27
C ASP A 94 3.51 -5.34 6.47
N ALA A 95 4.08 -5.19 7.66
CA ALA A 95 3.32 -4.79 8.84
C ALA A 95 2.66 -3.41 8.67
N MET A 96 3.41 -2.43 8.16
CA MET A 96 2.90 -1.09 7.89
C MET A 96 1.78 -1.11 6.84
N MET A 97 1.98 -1.79 5.72
CA MET A 97 1.00 -1.87 4.63
C MET A 97 -0.28 -2.59 5.07
N THR A 98 -0.14 -3.66 5.86
CA THR A 98 -1.30 -4.35 6.47
C THR A 98 -2.07 -3.43 7.41
N ALA A 99 -1.38 -2.69 8.27
CA ALA A 99 -2.00 -1.73 9.18
C ALA A 99 -2.69 -0.57 8.42
N VAL A 100 -2.08 -0.08 7.34
CA VAL A 100 -2.66 0.94 6.47
C VAL A 100 -3.93 0.41 5.80
N TRP A 101 -3.89 -0.79 5.24
CA TRP A 101 -5.04 -1.42 4.58
C TRP A 101 -6.21 -1.59 5.56
N LEU A 102 -5.95 -2.14 6.76
CA LEU A 102 -6.96 -2.28 7.82
C LEU A 102 -7.56 -0.92 8.22
N ARG A 103 -6.71 0.09 8.44
CA ARG A 103 -7.15 1.42 8.84
C ARG A 103 -7.90 2.15 7.72
N ALA A 104 -7.57 1.87 6.46
CA ALA A 104 -8.22 2.49 5.31
C ALA A 104 -9.71 2.13 5.23
N TRP A 105 -10.14 0.97 5.73
CA TRP A 105 -11.56 0.64 5.84
C TRP A 105 -12.37 1.63 6.67
N PHE A 106 -11.81 2.07 7.81
CA PHE A 106 -12.49 2.98 8.74
C PHE A 106 -12.21 4.46 8.46
N THR A 107 -11.19 4.76 7.65
CA THR A 107 -10.78 6.13 7.36
C THR A 107 -11.67 6.72 6.26
N LYS A 108 -12.43 7.76 6.60
CA LYS A 108 -13.29 8.49 5.66
C LYS A 108 -12.70 9.84 5.22
N ARG A 109 -11.78 10.40 6.01
CA ARG A 109 -11.17 11.70 5.74
C ARG A 109 -9.66 11.61 5.70
N VAL A 110 -9.06 12.31 4.76
CA VAL A 110 -7.61 12.36 4.58
C VAL A 110 -7.18 13.81 4.42
N VAL A 111 -6.17 14.23 5.18
CA VAL A 111 -5.62 15.58 5.07
C VAL A 111 -4.66 15.66 3.88
N TRP A 112 -4.92 16.57 2.95
CA TRP A 112 -4.07 16.87 1.82
C TRP A 112 -3.70 18.36 1.83
N ALA A 113 -2.41 18.69 1.88
CA ALA A 113 -1.89 20.06 1.81
C ALA A 113 -2.61 21.09 2.74
N ALA A 114 -2.87 20.69 4.00
CA ALA A 114 -3.60 21.46 5.04
C ALA A 114 -5.13 21.51 4.89
N GLU A 115 -5.71 20.93 3.85
CA GLU A 115 -7.17 20.76 3.73
C GLU A 115 -7.60 19.35 4.10
N VAL A 116 -8.71 19.23 4.84
CA VAL A 116 -9.30 17.94 5.21
C VAL A 116 -10.23 17.50 4.09
N TYR A 117 -9.85 16.49 3.32
CA TYR A 117 -10.68 15.96 2.25
C TYR A 117 -11.66 14.91 2.80
N ASP A 118 -12.96 15.11 2.59
CA ASP A 118 -13.99 14.09 2.87
C ASP A 118 -14.24 13.23 1.66
N ALA A 119 -13.81 11.99 1.76
CA ALA A 119 -13.77 11.06 0.66
C ALA A 119 -15.19 10.53 0.31
N GLN A 120 -16.22 10.80 1.12
CA GLN A 120 -17.61 10.43 0.78
C GLN A 120 -18.33 11.45 -0.10
N GLN A 121 -17.89 12.71 -0.10
CA GLN A 121 -18.60 13.80 -0.76
C GLN A 121 -18.57 13.69 -2.30
N GLU A 122 -17.49 13.14 -2.88
CA GLU A 122 -17.36 12.97 -4.34
C GLU A 122 -18.27 11.89 -4.94
N ARG A 123 -18.69 10.87 -4.18
CA ARG A 123 -19.64 9.87 -4.72
C ARG A 123 -21.04 10.43 -4.93
N GLY A 124 -21.39 11.51 -4.21
CA GLY A 124 -22.70 12.16 -4.31
C GLY A 124 -22.74 13.31 -5.31
N ALA A 125 -21.60 13.89 -5.65
CA ALA A 125 -21.52 14.95 -6.65
C ALA A 125 -21.41 14.31 -8.05
N ALA A 126 -22.55 14.08 -8.70
CA ALA A 126 -22.56 14.03 -10.15
C ALA A 126 -21.86 15.31 -10.65
N PRO A 127 -20.96 15.24 -11.65
CA PRO A 127 -20.42 16.45 -12.25
C PRO A 127 -21.60 17.28 -12.73
N ALA A 128 -21.79 18.46 -12.15
CA ALA A 128 -22.75 19.41 -12.66
C ALA A 128 -22.36 19.68 -14.11
N ALA A 129 -23.24 19.29 -15.03
CA ALA A 129 -23.07 19.57 -16.44
C ALA A 129 -22.92 21.08 -16.62
N ASP A 130 -21.80 21.47 -17.23
CA ASP A 130 -21.47 22.71 -17.91
C ASP A 130 -22.10 24.03 -17.40
N ALA A 131 -21.25 24.91 -16.87
CA ALA A 131 -21.43 26.35 -17.04
C ALA A 131 -20.20 26.89 -17.81
N PRO A 132 -20.40 27.59 -18.95
CA PRO A 132 -19.31 28.06 -19.79
C PRO A 132 -18.50 29.15 -19.09
N ASP A 133 -17.20 29.13 -19.39
CA ASP A 133 -16.14 30.02 -18.92
C ASP A 133 -16.49 31.49 -19.23
N GLU A 134 -17.07 32.19 -18.25
CA GLU A 134 -17.29 33.64 -18.32
C GLU A 134 -15.93 34.33 -18.15
N LYS A 135 -15.34 34.66 -19.29
CA LYS A 135 -14.15 35.51 -19.40
C LYS A 135 -14.36 36.79 -18.60
N ARG A 136 -13.74 36.87 -17.43
CA ARG A 136 -13.58 38.11 -16.68
C ARG A 136 -12.60 39.01 -17.43
N ASN A 137 -13.14 39.83 -18.32
CA ASN A 137 -12.49 40.97 -18.93
C ASN A 137 -13.17 42.22 -18.35
N ASP A 138 -12.43 43.02 -17.59
CA ASP A 138 -12.69 44.40 -17.13
C ASP A 138 -11.58 44.71 -16.10
N ALA A 139 -10.87 45.83 -16.06
CA ALA A 139 -10.62 46.96 -16.94
C ALA A 139 -9.32 47.60 -16.38
#